data_AF-A0A846EUE5-F1
#
_entry.id   AF-A0A846EUE5-F1
#
_cell.length_a   1.000
_cell.length_b   1.000
_cell.length_c   1.000
_cell.angle_alpha   90.00
_cell.angle_beta   90.00
_cell.angle_gamma   90.00
#
_symmetry.space_group_name_H-M   'P 1'
#
loop_
_entity.id
_entity.type
_entity.pdbx_description
1 polymer ?
#
loop_
_entity_poly.entity_id
_entity_poly.type
_entity_poly.pdbx_seq_one_letter_code
_entity_poly.pdbx_strand_id
1 'polypeptide(L)'
;MTTTRIQEQVQGLVLEVLPDVTLEELQDDVDIFNLGLDSINTMTLISNLQETFEIELDVSEISFENFQNISTIVEMIEEKKSC
;
A
#
# COMPACT_ATOMS: atom_id res chain seq x y z
N MET A 1 13.59 -13.44 -4.53
CA MET A 1 13.57 -12.67 -5.80
C MET A 1 12.18 -12.76 -6.44
N THR A 2 11.12 -12.45 -5.68
CA THR A 2 9.71 -12.54 -6.13
C THR A 2 8.88 -11.30 -5.71
N THR A 3 9.42 -10.47 -4.82
CA THR A 3 8.78 -9.29 -4.22
C THR A 3 8.53 -8.14 -5.22
N THR A 4 9.27 -8.11 -6.33
CA THR A 4 9.26 -6.98 -7.29
C THR A 4 7.88 -6.72 -7.90
N ARG A 5 7.08 -7.75 -8.18
CA ARG A 5 5.79 -7.55 -8.88
C ARG A 5 4.70 -6.98 -7.96
N ILE A 6 4.60 -7.49 -6.72
CA ILE A 6 3.64 -6.96 -5.75
C ILE A 6 4.03 -5.53 -5.40
N GLN A 7 5.32 -5.28 -5.19
CA GLN A 7 5.86 -3.95 -4.92
C GLN A 7 5.53 -2.94 -6.04
N GLU A 8 5.80 -3.27 -7.31
CA GLU A 8 5.48 -2.40 -8.45
C GLU A 8 3.97 -2.07 -8.52
N GLN A 9 3.11 -3.06 -8.23
CA GLN A 9 1.66 -2.86 -8.21
C GLN A 9 1.23 -1.97 -7.03
N VAL A 10 1.77 -2.20 -5.83
CA VAL A 10 1.48 -1.36 -4.66
C VAL A 10 1.92 0.08 -4.91
N GLN A 11 3.14 0.29 -5.45
CA GLN A 11 3.62 1.62 -5.82
C GLN A 11 2.69 2.30 -6.83
N GLY A 12 2.22 1.57 -7.85
CA GLY A 12 1.26 2.09 -8.82
C GLY A 12 -0.04 2.56 -8.16
N LEU A 13 -0.60 1.75 -7.25
CA LEU A 13 -1.83 2.11 -6.54
C LEU A 13 -1.65 3.30 -5.59
N VAL A 14 -0.49 3.43 -4.95
CA VAL A 14 -0.17 4.60 -4.11
C VAL A 14 -0.05 5.87 -4.95
N LEU A 15 0.59 5.79 -6.12
CA LEU A 15 0.70 6.93 -7.05
C LEU A 15 -0.66 7.34 -7.66
N GLU A 16 -1.60 6.40 -7.80
CA GLU A 16 -2.97 6.73 -8.23
C GLU A 16 -3.72 7.57 -7.17
N VAL A 17 -3.48 7.32 -5.88
CA VAL A 17 -4.11 8.09 -4.79
C VAL A 17 -3.34 9.36 -4.42
N LEU A 18 -2.04 9.43 -4.74
CA LEU A 18 -1.15 10.57 -4.52
C LEU A 18 -0.54 11.06 -5.85
N PRO A 19 -1.30 11.78 -6.69
CA PRO A 19 -0.85 12.19 -8.02
C PRO A 19 0.30 13.21 -8.01
N ASP A 20 0.53 13.88 -6.88
CA ASP A 20 1.61 14.85 -6.69
C ASP A 20 2.95 14.21 -6.25
N VAL A 21 2.95 12.89 -5.99
CA VAL A 21 4.13 12.13 -5.57
C VAL A 21 4.74 11.43 -6.78
N THR A 22 6.06 11.38 -6.86
CA THR A 22 6.79 10.63 -7.88
C THR A 22 7.31 9.30 -7.36
N LEU A 23 7.60 8.36 -8.28
CA LEU A 23 8.21 7.08 -7.91
C LEU A 23 9.59 7.24 -7.25
N GLU A 24 10.31 8.33 -7.54
CA GLU A 24 11.61 8.63 -6.94
C GLU A 24 11.48 9.05 -5.46
N GLU A 25 10.37 9.69 -5.10
CA GLU A 25 10.02 10.07 -3.72
C GLU A 25 9.42 8.90 -2.93
N LEU A 26 8.73 7.99 -3.62
CA LEU A 26 8.08 6.82 -3.04
C LEU A 26 9.06 5.64 -2.88
N GLN A 27 10.03 5.80 -1.98
CA GLN A 27 10.93 4.71 -1.59
C GLN A 27 10.24 3.73 -0.62
N ASP A 28 10.79 2.52 -0.53
CA ASP A 28 10.12 1.40 0.10
C ASP A 28 9.84 1.57 1.60
N ASP A 29 10.70 2.34 2.29
CA ASP A 29 10.67 2.60 3.73
C ASP A 29 10.17 4.00 4.08
N VAL A 30 9.86 4.83 3.08
CA VAL A 30 9.35 6.19 3.28
C VAL A 30 7.93 6.15 3.81
N ASP A 31 7.70 6.92 4.88
CA ASP A 31 6.38 7.12 5.45
C ASP A 31 5.48 7.91 4.48
N ILE A 32 4.52 7.22 3.87
CA ILE A 32 3.64 7.77 2.83
C ILE A 32 2.61 8.76 3.38
N PHE A 33 2.36 8.77 4.70
CA PHE A 33 1.55 9.82 5.33
C PHE A 33 2.24 11.19 5.27
N ASN A 34 3.58 11.22 5.29
CA ASN A 34 4.33 12.46 5.07
C ASN A 34 4.31 12.93 3.61
N LEU A 35 3.97 12.03 2.68
CA LEU A 35 3.83 12.34 1.25
C LEU A 35 2.41 12.81 0.89
N GLY A 36 1.48 12.87 1.85
CA GLY A 36 0.12 13.37 1.65
C GLY A 36 -0.97 12.31 1.74
N LEU A 37 -0.65 11.08 2.16
CA LEU A 37 -1.68 10.10 2.48
C LEU A 37 -2.48 10.58 3.71
N ASP A 38 -3.80 10.62 3.57
CA ASP A 38 -4.76 11.05 4.59
C ASP A 38 -5.87 9.99 4.76
N SER A 39 -6.79 10.21 5.70
CA SER A 39 -7.85 9.23 6.00
C SER A 39 -8.80 8.95 4.83
N ILE A 40 -8.99 9.90 3.89
CA ILE A 40 -9.91 9.74 2.76
C ILE A 40 -9.24 8.87 1.70
N ASN A 41 -8.02 9.25 1.29
CA ASN A 41 -7.30 8.52 0.24
C ASN A 41 -6.75 7.16 0.74
N THR A 42 -6.53 7.00 2.06
CA THR A 42 -6.21 5.69 2.68
C THR A 42 -7.33 4.67 2.46
N MET A 43 -8.60 5.07 2.63
CA MET A 43 -9.73 4.15 2.40
C MET A 43 -9.85 3.75 0.92
N THR A 44 -9.56 4.68 0.01
CA THR A 44 -9.48 4.38 -1.43
C THR A 44 -8.35 3.42 -1.73
N LEU A 45 -7.16 3.65 -1.19
CA LEU A 45 -6.01 2.76 -1.33
C LEU A 45 -6.33 1.35 -0.82
N ILE A 46 -6.92 1.23 0.37
CA ILE A 46 -7.33 -0.06 0.95
C ILE A 46 -8.30 -0.80 0.03
N SER A 47 -9.30 -0.09 -0.51
CA SER A 47 -10.27 -0.68 -1.45
C SER A 47 -9.57 -1.19 -2.70
N ASN A 48 -8.69 -0.37 -3.29
CA ASN A 48 -7.93 -0.73 -4.50
C ASN A 48 -7.00 -1.93 -4.25
N LEU A 49 -6.36 -2.01 -3.08
CA LEU A 49 -5.50 -3.13 -2.70
C LEU A 49 -6.29 -4.44 -2.58
N GLN A 50 -7.45 -4.40 -1.90
CA GLN A 50 -8.32 -5.57 -1.78
C GLN A 50 -8.81 -6.07 -3.14
N GLU A 51 -9.26 -5.16 -4.02
CA GLU A 51 -9.71 -5.50 -5.37
C GLU A 51 -8.56 -6.03 -6.25
N THR A 52 -7.39 -5.40 -6.21
CA THR A 52 -6.25 -5.74 -7.08
C THR A 52 -5.61 -7.07 -6.70
N PHE A 53 -5.50 -7.35 -5.40
CA PHE A 53 -4.82 -8.55 -4.90
C PHE A 53 -5.78 -9.69 -4.54
N GLU A 54 -7.09 -9.46 -4.65
CA GLU A 54 -8.18 -10.37 -4.27
C GLU A 54 -8.05 -10.82 -2.81
N ILE A 55 -7.81 -9.85 -1.92
CA ILE A 55 -7.65 -10.06 -0.47
C ILE A 55 -8.76 -9.37 0.30
N GLU A 56 -9.08 -9.87 1.49
CA GLU A 56 -9.97 -9.22 2.46
C GLU A 56 -9.17 -8.78 3.70
N LEU A 57 -9.36 -7.52 4.08
CA LEU A 57 -8.75 -6.91 5.26
C LEU A 57 -9.82 -6.62 6.30
N ASP A 58 -9.63 -7.16 7.51
CA ASP A 58 -10.48 -6.83 8.65
C ASP A 58 -10.20 -5.41 9.14
N VAL A 59 -11.20 -4.78 9.76
CA VAL A 59 -11.07 -3.43 10.32
C VAL A 59 -9.94 -3.34 11.35
N SER A 60 -9.64 -4.44 12.06
CA SER A 60 -8.52 -4.53 13.00
C SER A 60 -7.14 -4.53 12.33
N GLU A 61 -7.06 -4.90 11.05
CA GLU A 61 -5.83 -4.92 10.26
C GLU A 61 -5.59 -3.58 9.56
N ILE A 62 -6.62 -2.73 9.46
CA ILE A 62 -6.51 -1.36 8.98
C ILE A 62 -5.91 -0.50 10.10
N SER A 63 -4.58 -0.45 10.14
CA SER A 63 -3.81 0.31 11.12
C SER A 63 -2.77 1.22 10.44
N PHE A 64 -2.38 2.30 11.09
CA PHE A 64 -1.33 3.20 10.57
C PHE A 64 -0.04 2.43 10.25
N GLU A 65 0.32 1.46 11.10
CA GLU A 65 1.56 0.68 10.96
C GLU A 65 1.57 -0.14 9.66
N ASN A 66 0.46 -0.82 9.34
CA ASN A 66 0.35 -1.68 8.15
C ASN A 66 0.34 -0.89 6.83
N PHE A 67 0.01 0.41 6.89
CA PHE A 67 -0.07 1.30 5.72
C PHE A 67 0.98 2.41 5.76
N GLN A 68 1.99 2.31 6.63
CA GLN A 68 2.99 3.37 6.83
C GLN A 68 3.88 3.55 5.61
N ASN A 69 4.32 2.47 4.96
CA ASN A 69 5.20 2.52 3.81
C ASN A 69 4.95 1.34 2.87
N ILE A 70 5.58 1.36 1.69
CA ILE A 70 5.39 0.32 0.66
C ILE A 70 5.82 -1.05 1.18
N SER A 71 6.93 -1.14 1.94
CA SER A 71 7.42 -2.41 2.48
C SER A 71 6.38 -3.09 3.35
N THR A 72 5.78 -2.36 4.31
CA THR A 72 4.79 -2.94 5.21
C THR A 72 3.52 -3.37 4.47
N ILE A 73 3.09 -2.60 3.47
CA ILE A 73 1.92 -2.94 2.65
C ILE A 73 2.19 -4.22 1.85
N VAL A 74 3.38 -4.34 1.25
CA VAL A 74 3.78 -5.54 0.50
C VAL A 74 3.83 -6.76 1.41
N GLU A 75 4.43 -6.64 2.59
CA GLU A 75 4.48 -7.73 3.59
C GLU A 75 3.08 -8.20 3.98
N MET A 76 2.17 -7.27 4.31
CA MET A 76 0.77 -7.57 4.64
C MET A 76 0.07 -8.33 3.50
N ILE A 77 0.28 -7.93 2.24
CA ILE A 77 -0.32 -8.60 1.08
C ILE A 77 0.26 -9.99 0.90
N GLU A 78 1.58 -10.15 1.04
CA GLU A 78 2.24 -11.45 0.94
C GLU A 78 1.75 -12.43 2.01
N GLU A 79 1.55 -11.96 3.24
CA GLU A 79 0.95 -12.75 4.32
C GLU A 79 -0.46 -13.21 3.95
N LYS A 80 -1.30 -12.29 3.44
CA LYS A 80 -2.68 -12.59 3.02
C LYS A 80 -2.76 -13.58 1.86
N LYS A 81 -1.85 -13.49 0.88
CA LYS A 81 -1.81 -14.41 -0.27
C LYS A 81 -1.18 -15.76 0.04
N SER A 82 -0.51 -15.90 1.18
CA SER A 82 0.13 -17.15 1.61
C SER A 82 -0.80 -18.05 2.45
N CYS A 83 -1.97 -17.56 2.83
CA CYS A 83 -3.05 -18.31 3.49
C CYS A 83 -4.04 -18.89 2.48
#